data_AF-A0A0R2NK69-F1
#
_entry.id   AF-A0A0R2NK69-F1
#
_cell.length_a   1.000
_cell.length_b   1.000
_cell.length_c   1.000
_cell.angle_alpha   90.00
_cell.angle_beta   90.00
_cell.angle_gamma   90.00
#
_symmetry.space_group_name_H-M   'P 1'
#
loop_
_entity.id
_entity.type
_entity.pdbx_description
1 polymer ?
#
loop_
_entity_poly.entity_id
_entity_poly.type
_entity_poly.pdbx_seq_one_letter_code
_entity_poly.pdbx_strand_id
1 'polypeptide(L)'
;MRKNQTTTFNRTVNRGAKAIRIAAPIIKKLTPAEQKRLDTTDERAVVGYRYLPVFDVSQTSGEPVLSAKDFVKENLADHQNVTSLYNAFKDYLNQQTDLQVSEVPLATLNGAKEYFQPSTNEIVIGSDEPDNALKLKTLYHEYAHSQLHGLKSAFKDRPRSYQETQAEAVAYVAMQNIGVDTSNYSLGYVATWAKDKTVIHSALSEIQQVSNKVIELSDGLTKQLGLQEAPKEPEHD
;
A
#
# COMPACT_ATOMS: atom_id res chain seq x y z
N MET A 1 12.50 -28.80 10.28
CA MET A 1 11.22 -29.17 9.63
C MET A 1 10.57 -27.93 9.06
N ARG A 2 10.22 -27.90 7.76
CA ARG A 2 9.43 -26.80 7.17
C ARG A 2 7.97 -27.00 7.58
N LYS A 3 7.46 -26.25 8.55
CA LYS A 3 6.02 -26.22 8.86
C LYS A 3 5.29 -25.71 7.61
N ASN A 4 4.26 -26.43 7.16
CA ASN A 4 3.38 -25.96 6.10
C ASN A 4 2.18 -25.25 6.74
N GLN A 5 1.58 -24.28 6.05
CA GLN A 5 0.51 -23.45 6.62
C GLN A 5 -0.70 -24.28 7.08
N THR A 6 -0.97 -25.43 6.45
CA THR A 6 -2.01 -26.38 6.87
C THR A 6 -1.80 -26.92 8.29
N THR A 7 -0.57 -27.27 8.67
CA THR A 7 -0.29 -27.67 10.07
C THR A 7 -0.23 -26.48 11.03
N THR A 8 0.10 -25.28 10.56
CA THR A 8 0.17 -24.09 11.42
C THR A 8 -1.23 -23.55 11.79
N PHE A 9 -2.20 -23.63 10.88
CA PHE A 9 -3.55 -23.09 11.06
C PHE A 9 -4.62 -24.16 11.31
N ASN A 10 -4.25 -25.42 11.58
CA ASN A 10 -5.19 -26.54 11.78
C ASN A 10 -6.22 -26.67 10.64
N ARG A 11 -5.75 -26.56 9.39
CA ARG A 11 -6.58 -26.69 8.19
C ARG A 11 -6.05 -27.75 7.24
N THR A 12 -6.94 -28.29 6.43
CA THR A 12 -6.64 -29.31 5.42
C THR A 12 -7.17 -28.85 4.07
N VAL A 13 -6.42 -29.11 3.00
CA VAL A 13 -6.85 -28.83 1.62
C VAL A 13 -7.90 -29.85 1.20
N ASN A 14 -9.00 -29.37 0.62
CA ASN A 14 -10.09 -30.22 0.16
C ASN A 14 -9.65 -31.12 -0.99
N ARG A 15 -10.14 -32.36 -0.99
CA ARG A 15 -9.80 -33.33 -2.05
C ARG A 15 -10.24 -32.77 -3.41
N GLY A 16 -9.33 -32.75 -4.38
CA GLY A 16 -9.59 -32.26 -5.74
C GLY A 16 -9.37 -30.74 -5.93
N ALA A 17 -8.98 -30.01 -4.88
CA ALA A 17 -8.64 -28.59 -4.99
C ALA A 17 -7.45 -28.36 -5.95
N LYS A 18 -7.53 -27.28 -6.72
CA LYS A 18 -6.47 -26.87 -7.66
C LYS A 18 -5.66 -25.73 -7.04
N ALA A 19 -4.34 -25.92 -6.97
CA ALA A 19 -3.43 -24.93 -6.43
C ALA A 19 -3.26 -23.73 -7.37
N ILE A 20 -3.22 -22.54 -6.79
CA ILE A 20 -2.77 -21.30 -7.44
C ILE A 20 -1.25 -21.20 -7.25
N ARG A 21 -0.51 -20.87 -8.30
CA ARG A 21 0.96 -20.75 -8.25
C ARG A 21 1.34 -19.29 -8.09
N ILE A 22 1.82 -18.92 -6.90
CA ILE A 22 2.28 -17.55 -6.62
C ILE A 22 3.81 -17.47 -6.72
N ALA A 23 4.32 -16.35 -7.21
CA ALA A 23 5.75 -16.04 -7.18
C ALA A 23 6.10 -15.48 -5.80
N ALA A 24 6.79 -16.27 -4.97
CA ALA A 24 7.23 -15.85 -3.65
C ALA A 24 8.69 -15.36 -3.70
N PRO A 25 9.01 -14.19 -3.12
CA PRO A 25 10.36 -13.65 -3.11
C PRO A 25 11.31 -14.51 -2.26
N ILE A 26 12.56 -14.59 -2.68
CA ILE A 26 13.66 -15.18 -1.92
C ILE A 26 14.45 -14.03 -1.31
N ILE A 27 14.24 -13.78 -0.02
CA ILE A 27 14.91 -12.70 0.72
C ILE A 27 16.16 -13.28 1.40
N LYS A 28 17.33 -12.71 1.09
CA LYS A 28 18.61 -13.08 1.72
C LYS A 28 19.25 -11.88 2.40
N LYS A 29 20.04 -12.15 3.44
CA LYS A 29 20.95 -11.15 4.01
C LYS A 29 22.05 -10.87 2.99
N LEU A 30 22.32 -9.60 2.71
CA LEU A 30 23.36 -9.17 1.79
C LEU A 30 24.73 -9.25 2.47
N THR A 31 25.73 -9.66 1.71
CA THR A 31 27.14 -9.50 2.11
C THR A 31 27.58 -8.05 1.91
N PRO A 32 28.65 -7.57 2.60
CA PRO A 32 29.17 -6.22 2.39
C PRO A 32 29.56 -5.95 0.92
N ALA A 33 30.04 -6.98 0.21
CA ALA A 33 30.34 -6.87 -1.22
C ALA A 33 29.08 -6.68 -2.08
N GLU A 34 27.98 -7.37 -1.74
CA GLU A 34 26.71 -7.21 -2.44
C GLU A 34 26.05 -5.86 -2.13
N GLN A 35 26.11 -5.39 -0.88
CA GLN A 35 25.65 -4.05 -0.50
C GLN A 35 26.38 -2.97 -1.31
N LYS A 36 27.72 -3.08 -1.42
CA LYS A 36 28.53 -2.17 -2.22
C LYS A 36 28.20 -2.24 -3.72
N ARG A 37 27.96 -3.45 -4.24
CA ARG A 37 27.59 -3.64 -5.67
C ARG A 37 26.22 -3.06 -5.99
N LEU A 38 25.29 -3.14 -5.05
CA LEU A 38 23.90 -2.70 -5.19
C LEU A 38 23.68 -1.25 -4.73
N ASP A 39 24.71 -0.59 -4.21
CA ASP A 39 24.65 0.75 -3.64
C ASP A 39 23.51 0.92 -2.63
N THR A 40 23.38 -0.05 -1.71
CA THR A 40 22.35 -0.03 -0.65
C THR A 40 22.96 -0.29 0.72
N THR A 41 22.37 0.35 1.74
CA THR A 41 22.66 0.08 3.15
C THR A 41 21.77 -1.02 3.73
N ASP A 42 20.84 -1.57 2.94
CA ASP A 42 19.89 -2.57 3.41
C ASP A 42 20.59 -3.87 3.80
N GLU A 43 20.21 -4.44 4.95
CA GLU A 43 20.75 -5.73 5.37
C GLU A 43 20.24 -6.88 4.53
N ARG A 44 19.05 -6.77 3.91
CA ARG A 44 18.39 -7.85 3.18
C ARG A 44 17.82 -7.35 1.87
N ALA A 45 17.87 -8.18 0.84
CA ALA A 45 17.22 -7.90 -0.44
C ALA A 45 16.58 -9.15 -1.05
N VAL A 46 15.67 -8.92 -1.99
CA VAL A 46 15.12 -9.97 -2.85
C VAL A 46 16.16 -10.35 -3.89
N VAL A 47 16.60 -11.61 -3.88
CA VAL A 47 17.63 -12.13 -4.80
C VAL A 47 17.05 -13.04 -5.89
N GLY A 48 15.73 -13.20 -5.93
CA GLY A 48 15.03 -14.04 -6.89
C GLY A 48 13.65 -14.43 -6.40
N TYR A 49 12.94 -15.25 -7.19
CA TYR A 49 11.58 -15.69 -6.91
C TYR A 49 11.46 -17.21 -7.10
N ARG A 50 10.57 -17.83 -6.31
CA ARG A 50 10.19 -19.24 -6.46
C ARG A 50 8.68 -19.37 -6.52
N TYR A 51 8.18 -20.29 -7.35
CA TYR A 51 6.75 -20.54 -7.42
C TYR A 51 6.30 -21.49 -6.30
N LEU A 52 5.39 -21.02 -5.46
CA LEU A 52 4.78 -21.80 -4.39
C LEU A 52 3.32 -22.10 -4.71
N PRO A 53 2.83 -23.32 -4.42
CA PRO A 53 1.41 -23.60 -4.48
C PRO A 53 0.72 -23.00 -3.24
N VAL A 54 -0.34 -22.24 -3.46
CA VAL A 54 -1.28 -21.79 -2.43
C VAL A 54 -2.69 -22.25 -2.80
N PHE A 55 -3.55 -22.35 -1.82
CA PHE A 55 -4.95 -22.71 -1.98
C PHE A 55 -5.80 -21.57 -1.45
N ASP A 56 -6.90 -21.29 -2.11
CA ASP A 56 -7.88 -20.35 -1.59
C ASP A 56 -8.46 -20.90 -0.27
N VAL A 57 -8.79 -20.02 0.68
CA VAL A 57 -9.35 -20.45 1.97
C VAL A 57 -10.63 -21.27 1.78
N SER A 58 -11.45 -20.96 0.77
CA SER A 58 -12.66 -21.71 0.39
C SER A 58 -12.36 -23.14 -0.10
N GLN A 59 -11.13 -23.42 -0.50
CA GLN A 59 -10.66 -24.74 -0.92
C GLN A 59 -10.08 -25.56 0.25
N THR A 60 -10.21 -25.08 1.48
CA THR A 60 -9.70 -25.75 2.68
C THR A 60 -10.81 -25.92 3.70
N SER A 61 -10.67 -26.90 4.59
CA SER A 61 -11.56 -27.15 5.74
C SER A 61 -10.75 -27.18 7.03
N GLY A 62 -11.34 -26.72 8.13
CA GLY A 62 -10.71 -26.63 9.45
C GLY A 62 -11.03 -25.30 10.13
N GLU A 63 -10.21 -24.92 11.11
CA GLU A 63 -10.41 -23.74 11.95
C GLU A 63 -10.48 -22.43 11.15
N PRO A 64 -11.40 -21.50 11.45
CA PRO A 64 -11.46 -20.19 10.80
C PRO A 64 -10.08 -19.52 10.73
N VAL A 65 -9.78 -18.91 9.58
CA VAL A 65 -8.53 -18.15 9.42
C VAL A 65 -8.88 -16.68 9.49
N LEU A 66 -8.05 -15.89 10.19
CA LEU A 66 -8.10 -14.44 10.11
C LEU A 66 -7.94 -14.03 8.63
N SER A 67 -8.95 -13.37 8.12
CA SER A 67 -8.98 -12.71 6.84
C SER A 67 -8.37 -11.32 6.94
N ALA A 68 -8.03 -10.71 5.81
CA ALA A 68 -7.60 -9.31 5.78
C ALA A 68 -8.66 -8.37 6.40
N LYS A 69 -9.96 -8.75 6.35
CA LYS A 69 -11.05 -7.98 6.97
C LYS A 69 -10.98 -7.98 8.49
N ASP A 70 -10.37 -8.98 9.11
CA ASP A 70 -10.23 -9.02 10.57
C ASP A 70 -9.13 -8.07 11.08
N PHE A 71 -8.27 -7.59 10.17
CA PHE A 71 -7.29 -6.54 10.43
C PHE A 71 -7.73 -5.16 9.94
N VAL A 72 -8.89 -5.09 9.28
CA VAL A 72 -9.50 -3.83 8.87
C VAL A 72 -10.04 -3.12 10.11
N LYS A 73 -9.61 -1.88 10.29
CA LYS A 73 -10.11 -1.01 11.36
C LYS A 73 -11.49 -0.46 10.96
N GLU A 74 -12.57 -1.20 11.21
CA GLU A 74 -13.94 -0.81 10.81
C GLU A 74 -14.34 0.59 11.30
N ASN A 75 -13.84 1.01 12.46
CA ASN A 75 -14.11 2.35 13.01
C ASN A 75 -13.50 3.48 12.16
N LEU A 76 -12.45 3.21 11.39
CA LEU A 76 -11.86 4.20 10.50
C LEU A 76 -12.64 4.40 9.21
N ALA A 77 -13.64 3.57 8.92
CA ALA A 77 -14.57 3.80 7.82
C ALA A 77 -15.66 4.84 8.17
N ASP A 78 -15.78 5.25 9.43
CA ASP A 78 -16.63 6.36 9.83
C ASP A 78 -16.11 7.67 9.21
N HIS A 79 -16.98 8.41 8.52
CA HIS A 79 -16.66 9.68 7.86
C HIS A 79 -15.93 10.68 8.79
N GLN A 80 -16.26 10.73 10.08
CA GLN A 80 -15.60 11.63 11.04
C GLN A 80 -14.15 11.21 11.32
N ASN A 81 -13.89 9.90 11.39
CA ASN A 81 -12.56 9.36 11.64
C ASN A 81 -11.67 9.49 10.40
N VAL A 82 -12.23 9.28 9.21
CA VAL A 82 -11.55 9.57 7.93
C VAL A 82 -11.18 11.04 7.83
N THR A 83 -12.11 11.95 8.16
CA THR A 83 -11.86 13.40 8.16
C THR A 83 -10.72 13.78 9.10
N SER A 84 -10.72 13.20 10.31
CA SER A 84 -9.68 13.45 11.31
C SER A 84 -8.31 12.96 10.83
N LEU A 85 -8.26 11.76 10.22
CA LEU A 85 -7.05 11.19 9.66
C LEU A 85 -6.52 12.00 8.46
N TYR A 86 -7.39 12.44 7.56
CA TYR A 86 -7.02 13.31 6.44
C TYR A 86 -6.34 14.59 6.93
N ASN A 87 -6.95 15.29 7.88
CA ASN A 87 -6.38 16.52 8.43
C ASN A 87 -5.04 16.25 9.12
N ALA A 88 -4.96 15.21 9.97
CA ALA A 88 -3.72 14.86 10.66
C ALA A 88 -2.60 14.46 9.69
N PHE A 89 -2.90 13.75 8.61
CA PHE A 89 -1.92 13.36 7.60
C PHE A 89 -1.44 14.59 6.83
N LYS A 90 -2.35 15.45 6.37
CA LYS A 90 -2.00 16.73 5.72
C LYS A 90 -1.11 17.59 6.61
N ASP A 91 -1.46 17.74 7.89
CA ASP A 91 -0.70 18.52 8.85
C ASP A 91 0.69 17.91 9.10
N TYR A 92 0.77 16.59 9.26
CA TYR A 92 2.05 15.89 9.37
C TYR A 92 2.95 16.17 8.16
N LEU A 93 2.43 16.06 6.94
CA LEU A 93 3.21 16.32 5.73
C LEU A 93 3.74 17.76 5.71
N ASN A 94 2.89 18.75 6.00
CA ASN A 94 3.28 20.15 6.02
C ASN A 94 4.28 20.51 7.14
N GLN A 95 4.23 19.82 8.28
CA GLN A 95 5.03 20.18 9.47
C GLN A 95 6.31 19.37 9.62
N GLN A 96 6.32 18.11 9.16
CA GLN A 96 7.37 17.14 9.45
C GLN A 96 8.15 16.70 8.20
N THR A 97 7.79 17.20 7.02
CA THR A 97 8.45 16.88 5.75
C THR A 97 8.77 18.14 4.94
N ASP A 98 9.44 17.98 3.81
CA ASP A 98 9.69 19.04 2.83
C ASP A 98 8.57 19.21 1.80
N LEU A 99 7.46 18.49 1.97
CA LEU A 99 6.26 18.62 1.15
C LEU A 99 5.41 19.81 1.59
N GLN A 100 4.68 20.39 0.63
CA GLN A 100 3.69 21.41 0.89
C GLN A 100 2.34 20.92 0.36
N VAL A 101 1.38 20.68 1.25
CA VAL A 101 0.04 20.22 0.88
C VAL A 101 -0.93 21.39 0.98
N SER A 102 -1.50 21.79 -0.16
CA SER A 102 -2.47 22.88 -0.27
C SER A 102 -3.83 22.36 -0.76
N GLU A 103 -4.90 23.01 -0.31
CA GLU A 103 -6.25 22.79 -0.80
C GLU A 103 -6.70 24.01 -1.61
N VAL A 104 -7.12 23.79 -2.85
CA VAL A 104 -7.58 24.85 -3.75
C VAL A 104 -8.88 24.44 -4.46
N PRO A 105 -9.77 25.38 -4.83
CA PRO A 105 -10.99 25.01 -5.56
C PRO A 105 -10.65 24.34 -6.89
N LEU A 106 -11.30 23.22 -7.22
CA LEU A 106 -11.06 22.46 -8.46
C LEU A 106 -11.19 23.34 -9.71
N ALA A 107 -12.06 24.37 -9.67
CA ALA A 107 -12.21 25.35 -10.74
C ALA A 107 -10.91 26.15 -11.04
N THR A 108 -10.00 26.30 -10.08
CA THR A 108 -8.70 26.99 -10.28
C THR A 108 -7.65 26.08 -10.91
N LEU A 109 -7.90 24.76 -10.97
CA LEU A 109 -6.97 23.78 -11.54
C LEU A 109 -7.01 23.73 -13.08
N ASN A 110 -7.77 24.60 -13.75
CA ASN A 110 -7.84 24.70 -15.22
C ASN A 110 -8.07 23.34 -15.92
N GLY A 111 -8.89 22.46 -15.33
CA GLY A 111 -9.17 21.13 -15.85
C GLY A 111 -8.12 20.06 -15.52
N ALA A 112 -7.07 20.41 -14.76
CA ALA A 112 -6.18 19.44 -14.16
C ALA A 112 -6.91 18.65 -13.05
N LYS A 113 -6.49 17.39 -12.91
CA LYS A 113 -6.75 16.60 -11.71
C LYS A 113 -5.78 17.07 -10.63
N GLU A 114 -6.16 16.88 -9.37
CA GLU A 114 -5.30 16.96 -8.19
C GLU A 114 -3.91 16.35 -8.49
N TYR A 115 -2.84 16.91 -7.93
CA TYR A 115 -1.48 16.55 -8.39
C TYR A 115 -0.38 16.78 -7.36
N PHE A 116 0.70 16.02 -7.52
CA PHE A 116 2.03 16.29 -7.00
C PHE A 116 2.92 16.96 -8.04
N GLN A 117 3.59 18.04 -7.66
CA GLN A 117 4.53 18.79 -8.49
C GLN A 117 5.99 18.56 -8.00
N PRO A 118 6.79 17.74 -8.72
CA PRO A 118 8.14 17.38 -8.27
C PRO A 118 9.11 18.56 -8.13
N SER A 119 8.92 19.64 -8.90
CA SER A 119 9.82 20.80 -8.88
C SER A 119 9.69 21.66 -7.63
N THR A 120 8.53 21.64 -6.98
CA THR A 120 8.21 22.45 -5.80
C THR A 120 7.91 21.61 -4.57
N ASN A 121 7.88 20.28 -4.71
CA ASN A 121 7.42 19.35 -3.67
C ASN A 121 6.01 19.69 -3.16
N GLU A 122 5.15 20.19 -4.05
CA GLU A 122 3.79 20.60 -3.71
C GLU A 122 2.79 19.49 -4.04
N ILE A 123 1.84 19.23 -3.15
CA ILE A 123 0.66 18.41 -3.36
C ILE A 123 -0.55 19.33 -3.33
N VAL A 124 -1.37 19.29 -4.37
CA VAL A 124 -2.57 20.11 -4.49
C VAL A 124 -3.80 19.21 -4.51
N ILE A 125 -4.70 19.42 -3.55
CA ILE A 125 -5.96 18.69 -3.36
C ILE A 125 -7.15 19.60 -3.65
N GLY A 126 -8.22 19.06 -4.23
CA GLY A 126 -9.44 19.82 -4.52
C GLY A 126 -10.21 20.17 -3.25
N SER A 127 -10.30 21.45 -2.89
CA SER A 127 -10.94 21.89 -1.65
C SER A 127 -12.44 21.59 -1.60
N ASP A 128 -13.09 21.57 -2.76
CA ASP A 128 -14.52 21.39 -2.98
C ASP A 128 -14.95 19.92 -3.21
N GLU A 129 -14.04 18.95 -3.09
CA GLU A 129 -14.41 17.53 -2.96
C GLU A 129 -15.12 17.30 -1.60
N PRO A 130 -16.42 16.98 -1.58
CA PRO A 130 -17.17 16.83 -0.33
C PRO A 130 -16.85 15.54 0.44
N ASP A 131 -16.31 14.50 -0.22
CA ASP A 131 -15.98 13.23 0.42
C ASP A 131 -14.52 13.20 0.90
N ASN A 132 -14.34 13.27 2.22
CA ASN A 132 -13.02 13.17 2.83
C ASN A 132 -12.35 11.80 2.63
N ALA A 133 -13.09 10.74 2.33
CA ALA A 133 -12.50 9.47 1.93
C ALA A 133 -11.82 9.58 0.56
N LEU A 134 -12.44 10.30 -0.38
CA LEU A 134 -11.83 10.60 -1.67
C LEU A 134 -10.63 11.53 -1.51
N LYS A 135 -10.73 12.59 -0.69
CA LYS A 135 -9.57 13.45 -0.39
C LYS A 135 -8.40 12.68 0.23
N LEU A 136 -8.67 11.78 1.18
CA LEU A 136 -7.63 10.96 1.80
C LEU A 136 -6.97 10.01 0.78
N LYS A 137 -7.78 9.38 -0.08
CA LYS A 137 -7.28 8.54 -1.17
C LYS A 137 -6.37 9.34 -2.10
N THR A 138 -6.83 10.50 -2.57
CA THR A 138 -6.02 11.39 -3.43
C THR A 138 -4.75 11.80 -2.70
N LEU A 139 -4.81 12.18 -1.42
CA LEU A 139 -3.62 12.55 -0.66
C LEU A 139 -2.61 11.40 -0.55
N TYR A 140 -3.07 10.15 -0.35
CA TYR A 140 -2.19 8.99 -0.40
C TYR A 140 -1.60 8.74 -1.79
N HIS A 141 -2.37 8.95 -2.86
CA HIS A 141 -1.89 8.83 -4.24
C HIS A 141 -0.79 9.85 -4.55
N GLU A 142 -1.03 11.13 -4.25
CA GLU A 142 -0.07 12.19 -4.50
C GLU A 142 1.15 12.09 -3.56
N TYR A 143 0.95 11.65 -2.32
CA TYR A 143 2.06 11.30 -1.45
C TYR A 143 2.88 10.15 -2.03
N ALA A 144 2.25 9.11 -2.58
CA ALA A 144 2.97 8.03 -3.25
C ALA A 144 3.80 8.53 -4.45
N HIS A 145 3.26 9.47 -5.24
CA HIS A 145 4.02 10.15 -6.28
C HIS A 145 5.22 10.91 -5.72
N SER A 146 5.10 11.57 -4.58
CA SER A 146 6.23 12.24 -3.94
C SER A 146 7.36 11.28 -3.53
N GLN A 147 6.98 10.11 -3.01
CA GLN A 147 7.94 9.10 -2.55
C GLN A 147 8.58 8.34 -3.71
N LEU A 148 7.83 8.08 -4.78
CA LEU A 148 8.26 7.24 -5.90
C LEU A 148 8.81 8.04 -7.09
N HIS A 149 8.39 9.28 -7.31
CA HIS A 149 8.66 10.03 -8.55
C HIS A 149 9.10 11.49 -8.32
N GLY A 150 9.52 11.85 -7.10
CA GLY A 150 10.21 13.12 -6.85
C GLY A 150 11.50 13.28 -7.68
N LEU A 151 12.04 14.49 -7.79
CA LEU A 151 13.20 14.79 -8.66
C LEU A 151 14.46 13.98 -8.35
N LYS A 152 14.62 13.52 -7.10
CA LYS A 152 15.73 12.69 -6.64
C LYS A 152 15.45 11.19 -6.74
N SER A 153 14.24 10.80 -7.14
CA SER A 153 13.88 9.40 -7.29
C SER A 153 14.64 8.79 -8.47
N ALA A 154 15.12 7.55 -8.27
CA ALA A 154 15.66 6.71 -9.32
C ALA A 154 14.63 6.37 -10.43
N PHE A 155 13.35 6.70 -10.21
CA PHE A 155 12.24 6.28 -11.06
C PHE A 155 11.47 7.42 -11.71
N LYS A 156 11.95 8.66 -11.58
CA LYS A 156 11.31 9.86 -12.16
C LYS A 156 11.09 9.77 -13.68
N ASP A 157 11.92 9.00 -14.39
CA ASP A 157 11.92 8.89 -15.85
C ASP A 157 11.08 7.70 -16.38
N ARG A 158 10.38 6.97 -15.51
CA ARG A 158 9.48 5.88 -15.94
C ARG A 158 8.28 6.42 -16.72
N PRO A 159 7.69 5.63 -17.65
CA PRO A 159 6.50 6.07 -18.39
C PRO A 159 5.38 6.50 -17.45
N ARG A 160 4.65 7.56 -17.79
CA ARG A 160 3.63 8.12 -16.88
C ARG A 160 2.59 7.09 -16.46
N SER A 161 2.09 6.25 -17.37
CA SER A 161 1.15 5.17 -17.02
C SER A 161 1.70 4.21 -15.96
N TYR A 162 3.01 4.02 -15.93
CA TYR A 162 3.68 3.24 -14.90
C TYR A 162 3.61 3.94 -13.54
N GLN A 163 3.97 5.21 -13.52
CA GLN A 163 3.95 6.05 -12.32
C GLN A 163 2.56 6.10 -11.70
N GLU A 164 1.52 6.39 -12.50
CA GLU A 164 0.13 6.52 -12.05
C GLU A 164 -0.37 5.22 -11.41
N THR A 165 -0.08 4.08 -12.01
CA THR A 165 -0.53 2.79 -11.48
C THR A 165 0.21 2.41 -10.20
N GLN A 166 1.49 2.78 -10.04
CA GLN A 166 2.19 2.55 -8.77
C GLN A 166 1.57 3.36 -7.65
N ALA A 167 1.29 4.64 -7.89
CA ALA A 167 0.64 5.51 -6.92
C ALA A 167 -0.76 5.03 -6.56
N GLU A 168 -1.56 4.64 -7.56
CA GLU A 168 -2.91 4.10 -7.34
C GLU A 168 -2.86 2.79 -6.53
N ALA A 169 -1.90 1.90 -6.81
CA ALA A 169 -1.72 0.67 -6.03
C ALA A 169 -1.35 0.96 -4.57
N VAL A 170 -0.48 1.95 -4.32
CA VAL A 170 -0.13 2.37 -2.96
C VAL A 170 -1.35 2.92 -2.23
N ALA A 171 -2.09 3.84 -2.87
CA ALA A 171 -3.29 4.43 -2.29
C ALA A 171 -4.35 3.37 -1.98
N TYR A 172 -4.60 2.44 -2.90
CA TYR A 172 -5.53 1.33 -2.70
C TYR A 172 -5.17 0.49 -1.48
N VAL A 173 -3.90 0.06 -1.36
CA VAL A 173 -3.45 -0.75 -0.23
C VAL A 173 -3.59 0.01 1.09
N ALA A 174 -3.24 1.30 1.11
CA ALA A 174 -3.37 2.15 2.29
C ALA A 174 -4.84 2.35 2.71
N MET A 175 -5.74 2.59 1.75
CA MET A 175 -7.18 2.73 2.00
C MET A 175 -7.80 1.43 2.52
N GLN A 176 -7.42 0.29 1.95
CA GLN A 176 -7.87 -1.02 2.46
C GLN A 176 -7.37 -1.29 3.88
N ASN A 177 -6.16 -0.85 4.24
CA ASN A 177 -5.64 -1.02 5.60
C ASN A 177 -6.46 -0.27 6.66
N ILE A 178 -7.09 0.85 6.29
CA ILE A 178 -7.96 1.63 7.18
C ILE A 178 -9.45 1.28 7.02
N GLY A 179 -9.78 0.24 6.24
CA GLY A 179 -11.15 -0.24 6.09
C GLY A 179 -12.06 0.54 5.16
N VAL A 180 -11.51 1.45 4.38
CA VAL A 180 -12.28 2.22 3.41
C VAL A 180 -12.21 1.51 2.05
N ASP A 181 -13.32 0.89 1.65
CA ASP A 181 -13.42 0.18 0.39
C ASP A 181 -13.41 1.16 -0.80
N THR A 182 -12.30 1.15 -1.54
CA THR A 182 -12.11 1.93 -2.77
C THR A 182 -12.16 1.06 -4.03
N SER A 183 -12.61 -0.20 -3.93
CA SER A 183 -12.56 -1.21 -5.00
C SER A 183 -13.32 -0.87 -6.28
N ASN A 184 -14.24 0.10 -6.24
CA ASN A 184 -14.87 0.65 -7.45
C ASN A 184 -13.87 1.39 -8.37
N TYR A 185 -12.67 1.72 -7.89
CA TYR A 185 -11.61 2.36 -8.66
C TYR A 185 -10.55 1.30 -9.03
N SER A 186 -10.54 0.94 -10.31
CA SER A 186 -10.03 -0.34 -10.79
C SER A 186 -8.49 -0.47 -10.76
N LEU A 187 -7.96 -1.46 -10.04
CA LEU A 187 -6.57 -1.96 -10.11
C LEU A 187 -6.17 -2.60 -11.47
N GLY A 188 -6.99 -2.44 -12.51
CA GLY A 188 -6.92 -3.18 -13.77
C GLY A 188 -5.60 -3.03 -14.56
N TYR A 189 -4.73 -2.10 -14.18
CA TYR A 189 -3.52 -1.78 -14.95
C TYR A 189 -2.27 -2.52 -14.49
N VAL A 190 -2.15 -2.97 -13.23
CA VAL A 190 -0.95 -3.66 -12.72
C VAL A 190 -0.66 -4.93 -13.54
N ALA A 191 -1.70 -5.59 -14.04
CA ALA A 191 -1.59 -6.81 -14.85
C ALA A 191 -0.99 -6.57 -16.25
N THR A 192 -1.05 -5.36 -16.81
CA THR A 192 -0.53 -5.07 -18.16
C THR A 192 1.00 -5.06 -18.23
N TRP A 193 1.66 -4.99 -17.07
CA TRP A 193 3.12 -4.98 -16.93
C TRP A 193 3.75 -6.36 -17.01
N ALA A 194 2.93 -7.42 -17.02
CA ALA A 194 3.26 -8.86 -17.06
C ALA A 194 4.33 -9.31 -18.06
N LYS A 195 4.68 -8.47 -19.05
CA LYS A 195 5.59 -8.84 -20.13
C LYS A 195 7.07 -8.89 -19.70
N ASP A 196 7.47 -8.10 -18.70
CA ASP A 196 8.83 -8.13 -18.15
C ASP A 196 8.82 -8.46 -16.65
N LYS A 197 9.39 -9.62 -16.31
CA LYS A 197 9.44 -10.12 -14.93
C LYS A 197 10.25 -9.22 -14.00
N THR A 198 11.37 -8.68 -14.50
CA THR A 198 12.27 -7.86 -13.68
C THR A 198 11.61 -6.54 -13.30
N VAL A 199 10.95 -5.91 -14.28
CA VAL A 199 10.22 -4.65 -14.10
C VAL A 199 9.09 -4.82 -13.08
N ILE A 200 8.28 -5.88 -13.19
CA ILE A 200 7.21 -6.13 -12.22
C ILE A 200 7.73 -6.36 -10.82
N HIS A 201 8.80 -7.15 -10.68
CA HIS A 201 9.35 -7.45 -9.37
C HIS A 201 9.87 -6.19 -8.67
N SER A 202 10.54 -5.29 -9.41
CA SER A 202 10.91 -3.97 -8.90
C SER A 202 9.67 -3.13 -8.56
N ALA A 203 8.68 -3.03 -9.46
CA ALA A 203 7.43 -2.31 -9.21
C ALA A 203 6.75 -2.73 -7.91
N LEU A 204 6.58 -4.05 -7.74
CA LEU A 204 5.89 -4.63 -6.59
C LEU A 204 6.67 -4.39 -5.28
N SER A 205 8.00 -4.48 -5.33
CA SER A 205 8.85 -4.19 -4.17
C SER A 205 8.74 -2.73 -3.75
N GLU A 206 8.71 -1.80 -4.70
CA GLU A 206 8.58 -0.37 -4.45
C GLU A 206 7.18 -0.01 -3.93
N ILE A 207 6.12 -0.54 -4.57
CA ILE A 207 4.74 -0.39 -4.10
C ILE A 207 4.65 -0.89 -2.65
N GLN A 208 5.18 -2.08 -2.36
CA GLN A 208 5.17 -2.61 -1.00
C GLN A 208 5.88 -1.68 0.01
N GLN A 209 7.07 -1.18 -0.33
CA GLN A 209 7.84 -0.30 0.55
C GLN A 209 7.07 0.99 0.87
N VAL A 210 6.50 1.64 -0.16
CA VAL A 210 5.78 2.90 0.03
C VAL A 210 4.42 2.66 0.69
N SER A 211 3.71 1.59 0.35
CA SER A 211 2.49 1.18 1.06
C SER A 211 2.74 0.99 2.55
N ASN A 212 3.81 0.28 2.94
CA ASN A 212 4.15 0.10 4.34
C ASN A 212 4.42 1.43 5.04
N LYS A 213 5.15 2.34 4.39
CA LYS A 213 5.40 3.67 4.93
C LYS A 213 4.11 4.45 5.17
N VAL A 214 3.20 4.46 4.20
CA VAL A 214 1.89 5.14 4.34
C VAL A 214 1.10 4.51 5.48
N ILE A 215 1.05 3.18 5.57
CA ILE A 215 0.36 2.45 6.64
C ILE A 215 0.95 2.80 8.02
N GLU A 216 2.28 2.78 8.16
CA GLU A 216 2.97 3.10 9.42
C GLU A 216 2.70 4.54 9.87
N LEU A 217 2.74 5.51 8.96
CA LEU A 217 2.39 6.89 9.26
C LEU A 217 0.92 7.01 9.70
N SER A 218 0.01 6.43 8.93
CA SER A 218 -1.43 6.47 9.23
C SER A 218 -1.71 5.82 10.57
N ASP A 219 -1.10 4.68 10.88
CA ASP A 219 -1.24 3.99 12.16
C ASP A 219 -0.73 4.84 13.33
N GLY A 220 0.40 5.53 13.15
CA GLY A 220 0.94 6.48 14.11
C GLY A 220 -0.01 7.64 14.39
N LEU A 221 -0.59 8.23 13.34
CA LEU A 221 -1.54 9.33 13.45
C LEU A 221 -2.87 8.89 14.06
N THR A 222 -3.43 7.75 13.62
CA THR A 222 -4.61 7.13 14.23
C THR A 222 -4.40 6.88 15.72
N LYS A 223 -3.19 6.46 16.13
CA LYS A 223 -2.84 6.29 17.56
C LYS A 223 -2.87 7.63 18.31
N GLN A 224 -2.29 8.67 17.73
CA GLN A 224 -2.27 10.00 18.34
C GLN A 224 -3.68 10.59 18.48
N LEU A 225 -4.56 10.30 17.51
CA LEU A 225 -5.96 10.72 17.52
C LEU A 225 -6.84 9.87 18.46
N GLY A 226 -6.32 8.77 19.04
CA GLY A 226 -7.09 7.86 19.88
C GLY A 226 -8.10 7.01 19.12
N LEU A 227 -7.89 6.79 17.82
CA LEU A 227 -8.82 6.11 16.90
C LEU A 227 -8.55 4.60 16.75
N GLN A 228 -7.66 4.01 17.55
CA GLN A 228 -7.38 2.57 17.51
C GLN A 228 -8.34 1.80 18.43
N GLU A 229 -8.95 0.73 17.94
CA GLU A 229 -9.53 -0.29 18.84
C GLU A 229 -8.42 -1.10 19.51
N ALA A 230 -8.67 -1.55 20.74
CA ALA A 230 -7.91 -2.66 21.31
C ALA A 230 -8.11 -3.90 20.41
N PRO A 231 -7.09 -4.76 20.22
CA PRO A 231 -7.29 -6.01 19.52
C PRO A 231 -8.45 -6.76 20.18
N LYS A 232 -9.51 -7.08 19.43
CA LYS A 232 -10.53 -8.01 19.92
C LYS A 232 -9.81 -9.33 20.20
N GLU A 233 -9.78 -9.76 21.46
CA GLU A 233 -9.38 -11.13 21.76
C GLU A 233 -10.32 -12.05 20.98
N PRO A 234 -9.80 -13.08 20.29
CA PRO A 234 -10.67 -14.04 19.62
C PRO A 234 -11.57 -14.67 20.70
N GLU A 235 -12.88 -14.48 20.57
CA GLU A 235 -13.85 -15.25 21.36
C GLU A 235 -13.63 -16.73 21.02
N HIS A 236 -13.02 -17.45 21.96
CA HIS A 236 -12.95 -18.90 21.94
C HIS A 236 -14.23 -19.43 22.58
N ASP A 237 -15.23 -19.75 21.75
CA ASP A 237 -16.34 -20.64 22.10
C ASP A 237 -16.03 -22.09 21.68
#